data_AF-A0A0B8PB14-F1
#
_entry.id   AF-A0A0B8PB14-F1
#
_cell.length_a   1.000
_cell.length_b   1.000
_cell.length_c   1.000
_cell.angle_alpha   90.00
_cell.angle_beta   90.00
_cell.angle_gamma   90.00
#
_symmetry.space_group_name_H-M   'P 1'
#
loop_
_entity.id
_entity.type
_entity.pdbx_description
1 polymer ?
#
loop_
_entity_poly.entity_id
_entity_poly.type
_entity_poly.pdbx_seq_one_letter_code
_entity_poly.pdbx_strand_id
1 'polypeptide(L)'
;MAIFLVISLTPMLVVGYFFLRSHSLDLTEQSTQYLIAARNGASQKVSTYFNNLDAEVVGFVHSELAYSSGGRFYGLIDAFRRLGEDVEESREIGQKRYIPGSGDVISQPTTRESANYVGVERYRLIHARYQNTFLDLLKRSDFDDILLVDLDGNVAYSALKNDYYATNLDSGRYHNSELGKLFESLKSTMSNKQKDLLDYNDLVLMSDFSQNTGKDIDQKVVWFAAPIIQQATCTATPLPAFQ
;
A
#
# COMPACT_ATOMS: atom_id res chain seq x y z
N MET A 1 38.42 67.44 -31.48
CA MET A 1 38.70 66.22 -30.68
C MET A 1 37.52 65.87 -29.77
N ALA A 2 37.09 66.71 -28.82
CA ALA A 2 35.99 66.39 -27.89
C ALA A 2 34.62 66.07 -28.55
N ILE A 3 34.23 66.81 -29.60
CA ILE A 3 32.94 66.61 -30.30
C ILE A 3 32.84 65.23 -30.96
N PHE A 4 33.93 64.74 -31.56
CA PHE A 4 34.00 63.39 -32.17
C PHE A 4 33.86 62.28 -31.12
N LEU A 5 34.37 62.51 -29.91
CA LEU A 5 34.26 61.58 -28.79
C LEU A 5 32.83 61.52 -28.26
N VAL A 6 32.16 62.67 -28.11
CA VAL A 6 30.74 62.72 -27.71
C VAL A 6 29.86 62.03 -28.76
N ILE A 7 30.05 62.30 -30.06
CA ILE A 7 29.23 61.71 -31.13
C ILE A 7 29.40 60.18 -31.23
N SER A 8 30.58 59.64 -30.91
CA SER A 8 30.83 58.19 -30.95
C SER A 8 30.46 57.47 -29.65
N LEU A 9 30.66 58.11 -28.49
CA LEU A 9 30.41 57.50 -27.18
C LEU A 9 28.92 57.45 -26.84
N THR A 10 28.16 58.48 -27.22
CA THR A 10 26.72 58.56 -26.90
C THR A 10 25.92 57.39 -27.48
N PRO A 11 25.99 57.06 -28.77
CA PRO A 11 25.27 55.91 -29.32
C PRO A 11 25.77 54.59 -28.74
N MET A 12 27.07 54.44 -28.44
CA MET A 12 27.62 53.24 -27.80
C MET A 12 27.01 53.02 -26.40
N LEU A 13 26.89 54.08 -25.59
CA LEU A 13 26.28 54.00 -24.26
C LEU A 13 24.79 53.67 -24.33
N VAL A 14 24.06 54.22 -25.31
CA VAL A 14 22.64 53.91 -25.52
C VAL A 14 22.47 52.44 -25.89
N VAL A 15 23.23 51.92 -26.85
CA VAL A 15 23.18 50.49 -27.21
C VAL A 15 23.57 49.61 -26.02
N GLY A 16 24.65 49.96 -25.30
CA GLY A 16 25.08 49.23 -24.11
C GLY A 16 24.00 49.20 -23.02
N TYR A 17 23.32 50.32 -22.77
CA TYR A 17 22.21 50.39 -21.82
C TYR A 17 21.03 49.51 -22.23
N PHE A 18 20.60 49.56 -23.49
CA PHE A 18 19.54 48.69 -24.00
C PHE A 18 19.93 47.21 -23.93
N PHE A 19 21.18 46.88 -24.27
CA PHE A 19 21.70 45.52 -24.21
C PHE A 19 21.72 44.99 -22.78
N LEU A 20 22.24 45.77 -21.81
CA LEU A 20 22.26 45.40 -20.40
C LEU A 20 20.84 45.20 -19.86
N ARG A 21 19.89 46.06 -20.24
CA ARG A 21 18.49 45.93 -19.83
C ARG A 21 17.81 44.71 -20.45
N SER A 22 17.97 44.49 -21.75
CA SER A 22 17.43 43.31 -22.45
C SER A 22 18.01 42.03 -21.85
N HIS A 23 19.32 41.96 -21.69
CA HIS A 23 19.99 40.78 -21.15
C HIS A 23 19.58 40.48 -19.71
N SER A 24 19.40 41.52 -18.88
CA SER A 24 18.91 41.35 -17.51
C SER A 24 17.48 40.79 -17.50
N LEU A 25 16.61 41.27 -18.40
CA LEU A 25 15.26 40.75 -18.55
C LEU A 25 15.26 39.29 -19.03
N ASP A 26 16.04 38.97 -20.05
CA ASP A 26 16.16 37.62 -20.61
C ASP A 26 16.67 36.63 -19.56
N LEU A 27 17.67 37.00 -18.75
CA LEU A 27 18.18 36.17 -17.66
C LEU A 27 17.11 35.92 -16.58
N THR A 28 16.32 36.95 -16.23
CA THR A 28 15.23 36.78 -15.27
C THR A 28 14.12 35.89 -15.81
N GLU A 29 13.76 36.02 -17.09
CA GLU A 29 12.78 35.17 -17.75
C GLU A 29 13.28 33.72 -17.81
N GLN A 30 14.53 33.51 -18.24
CA GLN A 30 15.15 32.18 -18.31
C GLN A 30 15.21 31.50 -16.94
N SER A 31 15.62 32.22 -15.89
CA SER A 31 15.65 31.70 -14.52
C SER A 31 14.25 31.32 -14.03
N THR A 32 13.25 32.16 -14.33
CA THR A 32 11.85 31.89 -13.97
C THR A 32 11.32 30.65 -14.69
N GLN A 33 11.56 30.54 -16.00
CA GLN A 33 11.17 29.36 -16.78
C GLN A 33 11.85 28.08 -16.28
N TYR A 34 13.13 28.16 -15.92
CA TYR A 34 13.86 27.05 -15.31
C TYR A 34 13.22 26.59 -14.00
N LEU A 35 12.88 27.52 -13.10
CA LEU A 35 12.24 27.20 -11.83
C LEU A 35 10.83 26.61 -12.02
N ILE A 36 10.06 27.13 -12.98
CA ILE A 36 8.75 26.55 -13.34
C ILE A 36 8.92 25.13 -13.87
N ALA A 37 9.88 24.89 -14.78
CA ALA A 37 10.15 23.57 -15.31
C ALA A 37 10.63 22.61 -14.21
N ALA A 38 11.50 23.05 -13.30
CA ALA A 38 11.97 22.26 -12.17
C ALA A 38 10.82 21.90 -11.21
N ARG A 39 9.96 22.87 -10.86
CA ARG A 39 8.77 22.65 -10.03
C ARG A 39 7.80 21.67 -10.70
N ASN A 40 7.48 21.90 -11.97
CA ASN A 40 6.55 21.04 -12.72
C ASN A 40 7.13 19.62 -12.86
N GLY A 41 8.43 19.50 -13.12
CA GLY A 41 9.12 18.21 -13.16
C GLY A 41 9.09 17.49 -11.81
N ALA A 42 9.28 18.20 -10.70
CA ALA A 42 9.15 17.62 -9.36
C ALA A 42 7.71 17.18 -9.06
N SER A 43 6.72 18.02 -9.36
CA SER A 43 5.30 17.69 -9.21
C SER A 43 4.91 16.46 -10.02
N GLN A 44 5.40 16.36 -11.26
CA GLN A 44 5.13 15.23 -12.14
C GLN A 44 5.76 13.95 -11.59
N LYS A 45 6.99 14.00 -11.09
CA LYS A 45 7.65 12.84 -10.48
C LYS A 45 6.85 12.29 -9.30
N VAL A 46 6.36 13.18 -8.43
CA VAL A 46 5.54 12.78 -7.27
C VAL A 46 4.23 12.14 -7.71
N SER A 47 3.51 12.77 -8.65
CA SER A 47 2.25 12.22 -9.16
C SER A 47 2.45 10.88 -9.87
N THR A 48 3.48 10.76 -10.72
CA THR A 48 3.79 9.51 -11.40
C THR A 48 4.17 8.40 -10.42
N TYR A 49 4.90 8.73 -9.36
CA TYR A 49 5.25 7.75 -8.32
C TYR A 49 3.99 7.16 -7.66
N PHE A 50 3.06 8.00 -7.18
CA PHE A 50 1.82 7.52 -6.57
C PHE A 50 0.91 6.77 -7.54
N ASN A 51 0.81 7.23 -8.79
CA ASN A 51 0.03 6.51 -9.81
C ASN A 51 0.61 5.11 -10.10
N ASN A 52 1.94 4.94 -10.00
CA ASN A 52 2.56 3.64 -10.16
C ASN A 52 2.27 2.73 -8.95
N LEU A 53 2.28 3.26 -7.73
CA LEU A 53 1.87 2.52 -6.52
C LEU A 53 0.41 2.09 -6.60
N ASP A 54 -0.50 2.96 -7.04
CA ASP A 54 -1.90 2.61 -7.24
C ASP A 54 -2.06 1.49 -8.27
N ALA A 55 -1.39 1.59 -9.41
CA ALA A 55 -1.41 0.56 -10.44
C ALA A 55 -0.84 -0.78 -9.95
N GLU A 56 0.18 -0.75 -9.08
CA GLU A 56 0.74 -1.94 -8.45
C GLU A 56 -0.24 -2.59 -7.47
N VAL A 57 -0.93 -1.81 -6.64
CA VAL A 57 -1.96 -2.30 -5.71
C VAL A 57 -3.11 -2.95 -6.47
N VAL A 58 -3.61 -2.30 -7.54
CA VAL A 58 -4.65 -2.87 -8.42
C VAL A 58 -4.16 -4.18 -9.05
N GLY A 59 -2.95 -4.17 -9.61
CA GLY A 59 -2.34 -5.35 -10.22
C GLY A 59 -2.21 -6.52 -9.24
N PHE A 60 -1.85 -6.25 -7.99
CA PHE A 60 -1.81 -7.25 -6.93
C PHE A 60 -3.20 -7.80 -6.60
N VAL A 61 -4.19 -6.93 -6.38
CA VAL A 61 -5.55 -7.34 -5.99
C VAL A 61 -6.23 -8.19 -7.07
N HIS A 62 -5.93 -7.97 -8.34
CA HIS A 62 -6.43 -8.80 -9.45
C HIS A 62 -5.61 -10.06 -9.73
N SER A 63 -4.53 -10.28 -9.00
CA SER A 63 -3.67 -11.44 -9.20
C SER A 63 -4.29 -12.72 -8.63
N GLU A 64 -3.92 -13.87 -9.22
CA GLU A 64 -4.21 -15.19 -8.66
C GLU A 64 -3.69 -15.36 -7.23
N LEU A 65 -2.60 -14.64 -6.87
CA LEU A 65 -2.08 -14.65 -5.50
C LEU A 65 -3.10 -14.05 -4.54
N ALA A 66 -3.66 -12.87 -4.84
CA ALA A 66 -4.67 -12.24 -4.00
C ALA A 66 -5.95 -13.10 -3.89
N TYR A 67 -6.45 -13.63 -5.02
CA TYR A 67 -7.65 -14.46 -5.00
C TYR A 67 -7.48 -15.78 -4.26
N SER A 68 -6.38 -16.50 -4.49
CA SER A 68 -6.15 -17.81 -3.89
C SER A 68 -5.72 -17.74 -2.42
N SER A 69 -4.97 -16.71 -2.03
CA SER A 69 -4.52 -16.52 -0.65
C SER A 69 -5.54 -15.78 0.24
N GLY A 70 -6.29 -14.83 -0.31
CA GLY A 70 -7.31 -14.05 0.40
C GLY A 70 -8.69 -14.72 0.48
N GLY A 71 -8.86 -15.90 -0.15
CA GLY A 71 -10.16 -16.57 -0.25
C GLY A 71 -10.81 -16.87 1.10
N ARG A 72 -12.09 -16.48 1.23
CA ARG A 72 -12.86 -16.59 2.49
C ARG A 72 -13.03 -18.03 3.00
N PHE A 73 -12.86 -19.06 2.17
CA PHE A 73 -13.13 -20.46 2.54
C PHE A 73 -11.89 -21.35 2.58
N TYR A 74 -10.81 -20.98 1.88
CA TYR A 74 -9.65 -21.85 1.69
C TYR A 74 -8.30 -21.12 1.75
N GLY A 75 -8.31 -19.80 1.99
CA GLY A 75 -7.11 -18.97 2.05
C GLY A 75 -6.58 -18.74 3.48
N LEU A 76 -5.65 -17.81 3.60
CA LEU A 76 -5.07 -17.33 4.85
C LEU A 76 -6.13 -16.74 5.77
N ILE A 77 -7.15 -16.07 5.21
CA ILE A 77 -8.28 -15.53 5.97
C ILE A 77 -9.04 -16.64 6.71
N ASP A 78 -9.39 -17.74 6.02
CA ASP A 78 -10.10 -18.84 6.67
C ASP A 78 -9.23 -19.59 7.67
N ALA A 79 -7.98 -19.86 7.32
CA ALA A 79 -7.08 -20.56 8.23
C ALA A 79 -6.76 -19.74 9.48
N PHE A 80 -6.70 -18.41 9.38
CA PHE A 80 -6.51 -17.54 10.54
C PHE A 80 -7.66 -17.67 11.54
N ARG A 81 -8.91 -17.63 11.07
CA ARG A 81 -10.10 -17.80 11.93
C ARG A 81 -10.20 -19.17 12.61
N ARG A 82 -9.44 -20.16 12.12
CA ARG A 82 -9.39 -21.52 12.65
C ARG A 82 -8.16 -21.75 13.51
N LEU A 83 -7.39 -20.72 13.85
CA LEU A 83 -6.22 -20.87 14.73
C LEU A 83 -6.66 -21.30 16.13
N GLY A 84 -7.72 -20.72 16.67
CA GLY A 84 -8.36 -21.11 17.93
C GLY A 84 -9.79 -21.62 17.73
N GLU A 85 -10.50 -21.86 18.83
CA GLU A 85 -11.93 -22.21 18.84
C GLU A 85 -12.82 -21.02 18.46
N ASP A 86 -12.38 -19.80 18.81
CA ASP A 86 -13.00 -18.54 18.45
C ASP A 86 -11.98 -17.54 17.84
N VAL A 87 -12.47 -16.37 17.43
CA VAL A 87 -11.64 -15.37 16.74
C VAL A 87 -10.72 -14.63 17.73
N GLU A 88 -11.12 -14.48 18.98
CA GLU A 88 -10.33 -13.92 20.07
C GLU A 88 -9.08 -14.77 20.33
N GLU A 89 -9.28 -16.08 20.53
CA GLU A 89 -8.21 -17.05 20.72
C GLU A 89 -7.32 -17.14 19.48
N SER A 90 -7.91 -17.09 18.28
CA SER A 90 -7.16 -17.04 17.02
C SER A 90 -6.22 -15.83 16.95
N ARG A 91 -6.69 -14.66 17.39
CA ARG A 91 -5.85 -13.44 17.49
C ARG A 91 -4.72 -13.62 18.50
N GLU A 92 -5.00 -14.16 19.68
CA GLU A 92 -3.97 -14.42 20.69
C GLU A 92 -2.89 -15.39 20.20
N ILE A 93 -3.30 -16.51 19.59
CA ILE A 93 -2.38 -17.49 19.02
C ILE A 93 -1.54 -16.85 17.93
N GLY A 94 -2.16 -16.11 17.01
CA GLY A 94 -1.47 -15.39 15.95
C GLY A 94 -0.39 -14.44 16.49
N GLN A 95 -0.73 -13.59 17.46
CA GLN A 95 0.18 -12.61 18.06
C GLN A 95 1.39 -13.26 18.75
N LYS A 96 1.20 -14.42 19.41
CA LYS A 96 2.25 -15.13 20.14
C LYS A 96 3.10 -16.03 19.25
N ARG A 97 2.58 -16.42 18.08
CA ARG A 97 3.18 -17.44 17.22
C ARG A 97 4.49 -17.00 16.60
N TYR A 98 4.58 -15.78 16.08
CA TYR A 98 5.75 -15.31 15.34
C TYR A 98 6.54 -14.28 16.12
N ILE A 99 7.84 -14.19 15.85
CA ILE A 99 8.63 -13.05 16.31
C ILE A 99 8.21 -11.83 15.46
N PRO A 100 7.86 -10.68 16.07
CA PRO A 100 7.47 -9.49 15.31
C PRO A 100 8.54 -9.08 14.30
N GLY A 101 8.13 -8.81 13.06
CA GLY A 101 9.03 -8.39 11.97
C GLY A 101 9.84 -9.52 11.33
N SER A 102 9.69 -10.77 11.79
CA SER A 102 10.46 -11.90 11.26
C SER A 102 9.88 -12.54 10.00
N GLY A 103 8.61 -12.26 9.69
CA GLY A 103 7.87 -12.87 8.59
C GLY A 103 7.42 -14.32 8.83
N ASP A 104 8.31 -15.20 9.27
CA ASP A 104 8.04 -16.64 9.39
C ASP A 104 8.67 -17.34 10.62
N VAL A 105 9.50 -16.65 11.41
CA VAL A 105 10.18 -17.26 12.55
C VAL A 105 9.19 -17.49 13.70
N ILE A 106 8.99 -18.76 14.04
CA ILE A 106 8.06 -19.17 15.09
C ILE A 106 8.70 -18.96 16.47
N SER A 107 8.03 -18.16 17.31
CA SER A 107 8.35 -17.91 18.71
C SER A 107 7.80 -19.01 19.63
N GLN A 108 6.52 -19.39 19.45
CA GLN A 108 5.84 -20.40 20.27
C GLN A 108 5.36 -21.56 19.40
N PRO A 109 6.05 -22.72 19.41
CA PRO A 109 5.59 -23.91 18.71
C PRO A 109 4.40 -24.54 19.43
N THR A 110 3.47 -25.11 18.66
CA THR A 110 2.29 -25.80 19.18
C THR A 110 2.55 -27.30 19.24
N THR A 111 2.24 -27.94 20.38
CA THR A 111 2.39 -29.38 20.55
C THR A 111 1.22 -30.14 19.91
N ARG A 112 1.43 -31.41 19.55
CA ARG A 112 0.39 -32.26 18.94
C ARG A 112 -0.82 -32.53 19.83
N GLU A 113 -0.63 -32.41 21.14
CA GLU A 113 -1.67 -32.65 22.15
C GLU A 113 -2.55 -31.42 22.39
N SER A 114 -2.15 -30.25 21.87
CA SER A 114 -2.91 -29.02 22.01
C SER A 114 -4.19 -29.07 21.17
N ALA A 115 -5.32 -28.61 21.73
CA ALA A 115 -6.62 -28.59 21.05
C ALA A 115 -6.57 -27.82 19.71
N ASN A 116 -5.78 -26.75 19.64
CA ASN A 116 -5.59 -25.92 18.47
C ASN A 116 -4.56 -26.44 17.44
N TYR A 117 -3.92 -27.60 17.67
CA TYR A 117 -2.86 -28.13 16.81
C TYR A 117 -3.28 -28.23 15.34
N VAL A 118 -4.49 -28.73 15.07
CA VAL A 118 -5.02 -28.89 13.71
C VAL A 118 -5.17 -27.54 13.00
N GLY A 119 -5.70 -26.54 13.71
CA GLY A 119 -5.88 -25.18 13.21
C GLY A 119 -4.56 -24.50 12.90
N VAL A 120 -3.63 -24.60 13.84
CA VAL A 120 -2.27 -24.10 13.71
C VAL A 120 -1.52 -24.72 12.53
N GLU A 121 -1.56 -26.04 12.37
CA GLU A 121 -0.89 -26.71 11.25
C GLU A 121 -1.52 -26.36 9.91
N ARG A 122 -2.85 -26.21 9.87
CA ARG A 122 -3.55 -25.71 8.66
C ARG A 122 -3.04 -24.32 8.28
N TYR A 123 -2.98 -23.38 9.22
CA TYR A 123 -2.45 -22.05 8.95
C TYR A 123 -0.99 -22.11 8.51
N ARG A 124 -0.15 -22.91 9.18
CA ARG A 124 1.27 -23.07 8.82
C ARG A 124 1.46 -23.56 7.38
N LEU A 125 0.66 -24.53 6.93
CA LEU A 125 0.76 -25.07 5.57
C LEU A 125 0.34 -24.05 4.50
N ILE A 126 -0.75 -23.31 4.73
CA ILE A 126 -1.21 -22.27 3.80
C ILE A 126 -0.25 -21.07 3.82
N HIS A 127 0.24 -20.69 4.99
CA HIS A 127 1.29 -19.70 5.15
C HIS A 127 2.53 -20.07 4.33
N ALA A 128 3.07 -21.27 4.53
CA ALA A 128 4.25 -21.74 3.81
C ALA A 128 4.05 -21.79 2.28
N ARG A 129 2.82 -22.04 1.82
CA ARG A 129 2.48 -22.00 0.39
C ARG A 129 2.64 -20.61 -0.23
N TYR A 130 2.23 -19.55 0.48
CA TYR A 130 2.15 -18.20 -0.10
C TYR A 130 3.27 -17.25 0.36
N GLN A 131 3.91 -17.52 1.51
CA GLN A 131 4.89 -16.61 2.13
C GLN A 131 6.01 -16.22 1.16
N ASN A 132 6.63 -17.18 0.47
CA ASN A 132 7.73 -16.89 -0.44
C ASN A 132 7.28 -16.01 -1.61
N THR A 133 6.09 -16.24 -2.16
CA THR A 133 5.54 -15.44 -3.25
C THR A 133 5.25 -14.00 -2.80
N PHE A 134 4.71 -13.81 -1.59
CA PHE A 134 4.54 -12.48 -1.01
C PHE A 134 5.87 -11.76 -0.78
N LEU A 135 6.88 -12.45 -0.26
CA LEU A 135 8.22 -11.88 -0.09
C LEU A 135 8.88 -11.54 -1.42
N ASP A 136 8.70 -12.36 -2.46
CA ASP A 136 9.25 -12.08 -3.79
C ASP A 136 8.54 -10.91 -4.48
N LEU A 137 7.26 -10.68 -4.17
CA LEU A 137 6.53 -9.48 -4.57
C LEU A 137 7.09 -8.25 -3.86
N LEU A 138 7.22 -8.30 -2.52
CA LEU A 138 7.79 -7.21 -1.72
C LEU A 138 9.20 -6.81 -2.16
N LYS A 139 10.07 -7.77 -2.48
CA LYS A 139 11.44 -7.49 -2.98
C LYS A 139 11.48 -6.65 -4.27
N ARG A 140 10.38 -6.62 -5.02
CA ARG A 140 10.26 -5.90 -6.30
C ARG A 140 9.37 -4.67 -6.19
N SER A 141 8.81 -4.45 -5.02
CA SER A 141 7.86 -3.42 -4.69
C SER A 141 8.53 -2.32 -3.86
N ASP A 142 7.94 -1.13 -3.87
CA ASP A 142 8.29 -0.05 -2.93
C ASP A 142 7.49 -0.15 -1.61
N PHE A 143 6.64 -1.18 -1.44
CA PHE A 143 5.93 -1.44 -0.19
C PHE A 143 6.81 -2.15 0.85
N ASP A 144 6.65 -1.77 2.12
CA ASP A 144 7.36 -2.39 3.24
C ASP A 144 6.72 -3.72 3.68
N ASP A 145 5.39 -3.84 3.60
CA ASP A 145 4.65 -5.06 3.97
C ASP A 145 3.34 -5.19 3.16
N ILE A 146 2.81 -6.42 3.10
CA ILE A 146 1.53 -6.74 2.48
C ILE A 146 0.62 -7.38 3.53
N LEU A 147 -0.58 -6.82 3.68
CA LEU A 147 -1.57 -7.29 4.63
C LEU A 147 -2.75 -7.95 3.92
N LEU A 148 -3.30 -9.01 4.53
CA LEU A 148 -4.65 -9.47 4.21
C LEU A 148 -5.52 -9.25 5.44
N VAL A 149 -6.55 -8.44 5.26
CA VAL A 149 -7.50 -8.06 6.30
C VAL A 149 -8.87 -8.64 5.93
N ASP A 150 -9.53 -9.28 6.90
CA ASP A 150 -10.89 -9.77 6.69
C ASP A 150 -11.94 -8.65 6.84
N LEU A 151 -13.21 -8.97 6.52
CA LEU A 151 -14.30 -8.01 6.56
C LEU A 151 -14.64 -7.49 7.97
N ASP A 152 -14.21 -8.24 8.99
CA ASP A 152 -14.38 -7.93 10.40
C ASP A 152 -13.18 -7.14 10.96
N GLY A 153 -12.21 -6.81 10.11
CA GLY A 153 -11.04 -6.00 10.44
C GLY A 153 -9.86 -6.78 11.01
N ASN A 154 -9.88 -8.13 11.03
CA ASN A 154 -8.75 -8.90 11.53
C ASN A 154 -7.61 -8.92 10.50
N VAL A 155 -6.40 -8.57 10.96
CA VAL A 155 -5.17 -8.69 10.16
C VAL A 155 -4.73 -10.15 10.15
N ALA A 156 -5.37 -10.95 9.32
CA ALA A 156 -5.19 -12.40 9.23
C ALA A 156 -3.84 -12.81 8.60
N TYR A 157 -3.20 -11.91 7.86
CA TYR A 157 -1.86 -12.08 7.32
C TYR A 157 -1.11 -10.75 7.22
N SER A 158 0.20 -10.85 7.41
CA SER A 158 1.22 -9.82 7.17
C SER A 158 2.46 -10.56 6.67
N ALA A 159 3.11 -10.12 5.59
CA ALA A 159 4.27 -10.82 5.08
C ALA A 159 5.46 -10.76 6.05
N LEU A 160 5.62 -9.63 6.78
CA LEU A 160 6.69 -9.45 7.76
C LEU A 160 6.28 -9.77 9.21
N LYS A 161 5.01 -10.03 9.50
CA LYS A 161 4.48 -10.27 10.86
C LYS A 161 4.84 -9.14 11.82
N ASN A 162 4.72 -7.89 11.37
CA ASN A 162 4.87 -6.73 12.26
C ASN A 162 3.77 -6.70 13.33
N ASP A 163 3.84 -5.73 14.24
CA ASP A 163 3.04 -5.72 15.47
C ASP A 163 1.52 -5.49 15.29
N TYR A 164 1.07 -5.13 14.09
CA TYR A 164 -0.35 -5.13 13.70
C TYR A 164 -0.87 -6.52 13.30
N TYR A 165 -0.01 -7.51 13.06
CA TYR A 165 -0.44 -8.86 12.71
C TYR A 165 -1.30 -9.48 13.82
N ALA A 166 -2.35 -10.20 13.42
CA ALA A 166 -3.31 -10.82 14.33
C ALA A 166 -3.97 -9.84 15.32
N THR A 167 -4.01 -8.54 14.98
CA THR A 167 -4.84 -7.54 15.66
C THR A 167 -6.12 -7.29 14.87
N ASN A 168 -6.96 -6.37 15.36
CA ASN A 168 -8.20 -5.99 14.71
C ASN A 168 -8.23 -4.47 14.47
N LEU A 169 -8.59 -4.05 13.26
CA LEU A 169 -8.60 -2.66 12.82
C LEU A 169 -9.89 -1.91 13.20
N ASP A 170 -10.96 -2.62 13.57
CA ASP A 170 -12.22 -2.02 14.04
C ASP A 170 -12.26 -1.84 15.57
N SER A 171 -11.56 -2.69 16.33
CA SER A 171 -11.68 -2.76 17.80
C SER A 171 -10.35 -2.92 18.54
N GLY A 172 -9.25 -3.16 17.83
CA GLY A 172 -7.94 -3.40 18.42
C GLY A 172 -7.08 -2.15 18.57
N ARG A 173 -5.81 -2.35 18.99
CA ARG A 173 -4.85 -1.26 19.26
C ARG A 173 -4.55 -0.35 18.05
N TYR A 174 -4.80 -0.81 16.82
CA TYR A 174 -4.57 -0.05 15.59
C TYR A 174 -5.83 0.66 15.08
N HIS A 175 -6.97 0.56 15.77
CA HIS A 175 -8.23 1.18 15.33
C HIS A 175 -8.08 2.69 15.06
N ASN A 176 -7.45 3.42 15.98
CA ASN A 176 -7.24 4.87 15.85
C ASN A 176 -6.00 5.25 15.01
N SER A 177 -5.27 4.28 14.47
CA SER A 177 -4.14 4.54 13.58
C SER A 177 -4.62 4.84 12.15
N GLU A 178 -3.75 5.38 11.29
CA GLU A 178 -4.11 5.59 9.88
C GLU A 178 -4.46 4.29 9.15
N LEU A 179 -3.87 3.15 9.54
CA LEU A 179 -4.26 1.84 9.02
C LEU A 179 -5.72 1.50 9.36
N GLY A 180 -6.14 1.76 10.60
CA GLY A 180 -7.52 1.55 11.05
C GLY A 180 -8.52 2.49 10.38
N LYS A 181 -8.20 3.79 10.31
CA LYS A 181 -9.02 4.79 9.62
C LYS A 181 -9.15 4.52 8.12
N LEU A 182 -8.07 4.06 7.48
CA LEU A 182 -8.11 3.66 6.07
C LEU A 182 -9.02 2.46 5.86
N PHE A 183 -8.94 1.46 6.73
CA PHE A 183 -9.85 0.31 6.69
C PHE A 183 -11.31 0.74 6.86
N GLU A 184 -11.61 1.61 7.83
CA GLU A 184 -12.96 2.16 8.03
C GLU A 184 -13.45 2.94 6.79
N SER A 185 -12.58 3.74 6.19
CA SER A 185 -12.87 4.50 4.96
C SER A 185 -13.15 3.57 3.76
N LEU A 186 -12.39 2.48 3.63
CA LEU A 186 -12.63 1.46 2.61
C LEU A 186 -13.95 0.73 2.86
N LYS A 187 -14.19 0.29 4.09
CA LYS A 187 -15.41 -0.42 4.50
C LYS A 187 -16.67 0.42 4.27
N SER A 188 -16.64 1.71 4.62
CA SER A 188 -17.74 2.64 4.36
C SER A 188 -17.97 2.89 2.87
N THR A 189 -16.89 3.05 2.09
CA THR A 189 -16.95 3.19 0.62
C THR A 189 -17.59 1.97 -0.05
N MET A 190 -17.24 0.76 0.41
CA MET A 190 -17.78 -0.51 -0.08
C MET A 190 -19.23 -0.77 0.37
N SER A 191 -19.68 -0.18 1.48
CA SER A 191 -21.06 -0.33 1.96
C SER A 191 -22.06 0.53 1.17
N ASN A 192 -21.58 1.49 0.38
CA ASN A 192 -22.43 2.38 -0.39
C ASN A 192 -23.14 1.68 -1.55
N LYS A 193 -24.42 1.34 -1.37
CA LYS A 193 -25.25 0.58 -2.33
C LYS A 193 -25.54 1.30 -3.66
N GLN A 194 -25.07 2.52 -3.89
CA GLN A 194 -25.28 3.25 -5.15
C GLN A 194 -24.30 2.90 -6.27
N LYS A 195 -23.21 2.20 -5.97
CA LYS A 195 -22.19 1.84 -6.96
C LYS A 195 -22.25 0.38 -7.35
N ASP A 196 -21.98 0.08 -8.61
CA ASP A 196 -21.88 -1.29 -9.10
C ASP A 196 -20.57 -1.93 -8.60
N LEU A 197 -20.55 -3.26 -8.47
CA LEU A 197 -19.34 -4.01 -8.08
C LEU A 197 -18.13 -3.73 -9.01
N LEU A 198 -18.40 -3.34 -10.24
CA LEU A 198 -17.39 -2.94 -11.24
C LEU A 198 -16.74 -1.60 -10.90
N ASP A 199 -17.45 -0.69 -10.23
CA ASP A 199 -16.91 0.61 -9.82
C ASP A 199 -15.88 0.49 -8.69
N TYR A 200 -15.80 -0.68 -8.05
CA TYR A 200 -14.89 -0.98 -6.95
C TYR A 200 -13.67 -1.80 -7.37
N ASN A 201 -13.63 -2.29 -8.61
CA ASN A 201 -12.59 -3.20 -9.07
C ASN A 201 -11.20 -2.54 -9.07
N ASP A 202 -11.16 -1.24 -9.35
CA ASP A 202 -9.93 -0.45 -9.43
C ASP A 202 -9.87 0.58 -8.28
N LEU A 203 -10.68 0.41 -7.22
CA LEU A 203 -10.68 1.29 -6.07
C LEU A 203 -9.40 1.09 -5.25
N VAL A 204 -8.57 2.13 -5.21
CA VAL A 204 -7.46 2.24 -4.26
C VAL A 204 -7.73 3.44 -3.37
N LEU A 205 -7.65 3.21 -2.06
CA LEU A 205 -7.61 4.28 -1.06
C LEU A 205 -6.21 4.35 -0.46
N MET A 206 -5.76 5.56 -0.22
CA MET A 206 -4.47 5.86 0.41
C MET A 206 -4.73 6.63 1.71
N SER A 207 -4.00 6.31 2.78
CA SER A 207 -4.02 7.10 4.01
C SER A 207 -3.21 8.39 3.88
N ASP A 208 -3.34 9.31 4.84
CA ASP A 208 -2.40 10.43 4.92
C ASP A 208 -1.03 9.98 5.45
N PHE A 209 0.00 10.78 5.18
CA PHE A 209 1.33 10.62 5.76
C PHE A 209 1.30 11.01 7.24
N SER A 210 1.21 10.01 8.12
CA SER A 210 1.23 10.21 9.56
C SER A 210 2.43 9.54 10.21
N GLN A 211 2.77 9.98 11.42
CA GLN A 211 3.70 9.23 12.26
C GLN A 211 3.06 7.90 12.67
N ASN A 212 3.82 6.81 12.53
CA ASN A 212 3.36 5.48 12.91
C ASN A 212 3.03 5.42 14.41
N THR A 213 1.80 5.02 14.74
CA THR A 213 1.40 4.76 16.13
C THR A 213 1.86 3.35 16.51
N GLY A 214 3.15 3.20 16.83
CA GLY A 214 3.80 1.91 17.12
C GLY A 214 5.22 2.07 17.69
N LYS A 215 6.01 0.98 17.70
CA LYS A 215 7.39 1.00 18.25
C LYS A 215 8.37 1.90 17.46
N ASP A 216 8.05 2.19 16.20
CA ASP A 216 8.82 3.07 15.30
C ASP A 216 8.18 4.45 15.17
N ILE A 217 8.23 5.22 16.27
CA ILE A 217 7.57 6.52 16.46
C ILE A 217 8.06 7.61 15.47
N ASP A 218 9.18 7.40 14.77
CA ASP A 218 9.84 8.43 13.95
C ASP A 218 9.66 8.26 12.43
N GLN A 219 9.00 7.19 11.97
CA GLN A 219 8.77 6.99 10.54
C GLN A 219 7.37 7.47 10.13
N LYS A 220 7.33 8.29 9.08
CA LYS A 220 6.08 8.63 8.40
C LYS A 220 5.67 7.45 7.53
N VAL A 221 4.47 6.93 7.75
CA VAL A 221 3.94 5.80 7.01
C VAL A 221 2.73 6.23 6.19
N VAL A 222 2.55 5.56 5.06
CA VAL A 222 1.36 5.64 4.21
C VAL A 222 0.87 4.23 3.95
N TRP A 223 -0.44 4.04 4.05
CA TRP A 223 -1.09 2.77 3.76
C TRP A 223 -1.90 2.89 2.48
N PHE A 224 -1.90 1.82 1.69
CA PHE A 224 -2.76 1.66 0.53
C PHE A 224 -3.69 0.47 0.77
N ALA A 225 -4.95 0.61 0.40
CA ALA A 225 -5.95 -0.42 0.59
C ALA A 225 -6.87 -0.51 -0.62
N ALA A 226 -7.11 -1.74 -1.07
CA ALA A 226 -8.01 -2.05 -2.17
C ALA A 226 -8.77 -3.35 -1.88
N PRO A 227 -10.03 -3.48 -2.33
CA PRO A 227 -10.86 -4.64 -2.02
C PRO A 227 -10.55 -5.81 -2.96
N ILE A 228 -10.38 -7.02 -2.41
CA ILE A 228 -10.29 -8.24 -3.23
C ILE A 228 -11.69 -8.73 -3.58
N ILE A 229 -12.10 -8.53 -4.83
CA ILE A 229 -13.42 -8.92 -5.34
C ILE A 229 -13.31 -10.22 -6.12
N GLN A 230 -13.74 -11.34 -5.52
CA GLN A 230 -13.87 -12.59 -6.26
C GLN A 230 -15.13 -12.53 -7.13
N GLN A 231 -14.96 -12.44 -8.45
CA GLN A 231 -16.05 -12.69 -9.38
C GLN A 231 -16.38 -14.18 -9.32
N ALA A 232 -17.55 -14.52 -8.80
CA ALA A 232 -18.05 -15.88 -8.89
C ALA A 232 -18.35 -16.17 -10.38
N THR A 233 -17.37 -16.73 -11.11
CA THR A 233 -17.68 -17.50 -12.31
C THR A 233 -18.37 -18.78 -11.85
N CYS A 234 -19.66 -18.67 -11.54
CA CYS A 234 -20.57 -19.81 -11.46
C CYS A 234 -20.77 -20.37 -12.87
N THR A 235 -19.76 -21.06 -13.41
CA THR A 235 -19.99 -22.10 -14.42
C THR A 235 -20.12 -23.41 -13.67
N ALA A 236 -21.30 -23.63 -13.10
CA ALA A 236 -21.72 -24.95 -12.67
C ALA A 236 -21.92 -25.82 -13.93
N THR A 237 -20.85 -26.40 -14.46
CA THR A 237 -20.95 -27.63 -15.24
C THR A 237 -21.08 -28.77 -14.24
N PRO A 238 -22.22 -29.47 -14.16
CA PRO A 238 -22.32 -30.64 -13.32
C PRO A 238 -21.36 -31.69 -13.87
N LEU A 239 -20.43 -32.14 -13.03
CA LEU A 239 -19.62 -33.33 -13.29
C LEU A 239 -20.58 -34.49 -13.61
N PRO A 240 -20.37 -35.24 -14.70
CA PRO A 240 -21.17 -36.42 -14.95
C PRO A 240 -20.89 -37.41 -13.82
N ALA A 241 -21.96 -37.91 -13.20
CA ALA A 241 -21.89 -39.02 -12.28
C ALA A 241 -21.20 -40.20 -12.98
N PHE A 242 -20.06 -40.62 -12.46
CA PHE A 242 -19.49 -41.91 -12.84
C PHE A 242 -20.39 -43.02 -12.27
N GLN A 243 -20.81 -43.92 -13.18
CA GLN A 243 -21.49 -45.18 -12.90
C GLN A 243 -20.65 -46.12 -12.04
#